data_AF-A0A533SI42-F1
#
_entry.id   AF-A0A533SI42-F1
#
_cell.length_a   1.000
_cell.length_b   1.000
_cell.length_c   1.000
_cell.angle_alpha   90.00
_cell.angle_beta   90.00
_cell.angle_gamma   90.00
#
_symmetry.space_group_name_H-M   'P 1'
#
loop_
_entity.id
_entity.type
_entity.pdbx_description
1 polymer ?
#
loop_
_entity_poly.entity_id
_entity_poly.type
_entity_poly.pdbx_seq_one_letter_code
_entity_poly.pdbx_strand_id
1 'polypeptide(L)'
;RDFELPSNALLERMPDFVVKSLLGILKARPEVDPDKCTGCEFCIQNCPVAVMQLRDRVPAIDYNRCISCLCCQELCPQQAVELKQHHPAGRLLAAMMKYRRRRRNRRYS
;
A
#
# COMPACT_ATOMS: atom_id res chain seq x y z
N ARG A 1 -5.44 9.99 -25.98
CA ARG A 1 -6.19 8.75 -25.66
C ARG A 1 -7.02 9.10 -24.46
N ASP A 2 -8.32 9.25 -24.61
CA ASP A 2 -9.19 9.58 -23.50
C ASP A 2 -9.31 8.35 -22.60
N PHE A 3 -8.90 8.51 -21.35
CA PHE A 3 -8.99 7.47 -20.35
C PHE A 3 -10.43 7.43 -19.85
N GLU A 4 -11.21 6.46 -20.35
CA GLU A 4 -12.56 6.20 -19.85
C GLU A 4 -12.45 5.52 -18.48
N LEU A 5 -13.00 6.19 -17.46
CA LEU A 5 -13.08 5.62 -16.12
C LEU A 5 -14.11 4.46 -16.10
N PRO A 6 -13.78 3.32 -15.47
CA PRO A 6 -14.75 2.24 -15.31
C PRO A 6 -15.93 2.69 -14.45
N SER A 7 -17.10 2.12 -14.68
CA SER A 7 -18.32 2.44 -13.93
C SER A 7 -18.08 2.33 -12.42
N ASN A 8 -18.15 3.47 -11.75
CA ASN A 8 -18.01 3.67 -10.31
C ASN A 8 -19.38 3.91 -9.63
N ALA A 9 -20.50 3.63 -10.32
CA ALA A 9 -21.86 3.94 -9.87
C ALA A 9 -22.22 3.43 -8.45
N LEU A 10 -21.61 2.33 -8.01
CA LEU A 10 -21.76 1.84 -6.63
C LEU A 10 -21.10 2.80 -5.61
N LEU A 11 -19.91 3.30 -5.92
CA LEU A 11 -19.19 4.26 -5.08
C LEU A 11 -19.91 5.60 -5.04
N GLU A 12 -20.48 6.04 -6.17
CA GLU A 12 -21.22 7.31 -6.27
C GLU A 12 -22.56 7.30 -5.52
N ARG A 13 -23.16 6.11 -5.27
CA ARG A 13 -24.41 5.96 -4.51
C ARG A 13 -24.21 5.93 -2.99
N MET A 14 -22.97 5.84 -2.52
CA MET A 14 -22.68 5.76 -1.09
C MET A 14 -22.36 7.14 -0.53
N PRO A 15 -22.74 7.43 0.74
CA PRO A 15 -22.31 8.65 1.39
C PRO A 15 -20.79 8.76 1.46
N ASP A 16 -20.25 9.96 1.25
CA ASP A 16 -18.80 10.23 1.25
C ASP A 16 -18.06 9.69 2.47
N PHE A 17 -18.69 9.74 3.65
CA PHE A 17 -18.08 9.25 4.88
C PHE A 17 -17.85 7.74 4.84
N VAL A 18 -18.74 6.97 4.19
CA VAL A 18 -18.63 5.52 4.03
C VAL A 18 -17.47 5.21 3.09
N VAL A 19 -17.41 5.91 1.94
CA VAL A 19 -16.33 5.73 0.96
C VAL A 19 -14.98 6.09 1.58
N LYS A 20 -14.86 7.23 2.27
CA LYS A 20 -13.63 7.64 2.97
C LYS A 20 -13.22 6.64 4.05
N SER A 21 -14.18 6.15 4.83
CA SER A 21 -13.90 5.14 5.87
C SER A 21 -13.44 3.83 5.26
N LEU A 22 -14.13 3.34 4.22
CA LEU A 22 -13.77 2.11 3.52
C LEU A 22 -12.38 2.22 2.86
N LEU A 23 -12.10 3.33 2.17
CA LEU A 23 -10.78 3.60 1.60
C LEU A 23 -9.71 3.63 2.69
N GLY A 24 -9.98 4.25 3.84
CA GLY A 24 -9.06 4.25 4.99
C GLY A 24 -8.78 2.84 5.53
N ILE A 25 -9.82 1.99 5.61
CA ILE A 25 -9.68 0.59 6.05
C ILE A 25 -8.87 -0.22 5.05
N LEU A 26 -9.05 0.01 3.75
CA LEU A 26 -8.40 -0.76 2.68
C LEU A 26 -7.01 -0.21 2.28
N LYS A 27 -6.66 1.01 2.70
CA LYS A 27 -5.41 1.69 2.33
C LYS A 27 -4.19 0.96 2.92
N ALA A 28 -3.46 0.28 2.05
CA ALA A 28 -2.12 -0.21 2.36
C ALA A 28 -1.10 0.95 2.40
N ARG A 29 -0.03 0.77 3.16
CA ARG A 29 1.07 1.74 3.26
C ARG A 29 2.40 1.05 2.93
N PRO A 30 3.36 1.77 2.33
CA PRO A 30 4.70 1.23 2.09
C PRO A 30 5.46 1.07 3.41
N GLU A 31 6.12 -0.05 3.60
CA GLU A 31 7.00 -0.36 4.73
C GLU A 31 8.32 -0.90 4.19
N VAL A 32 9.44 -0.45 4.76
CA VAL A 32 10.77 -0.89 4.35
C VAL A 32 11.13 -2.16 5.12
N ASP A 33 11.52 -3.20 4.40
CA ASP A 33 12.11 -4.43 4.91
C ASP A 33 13.60 -4.18 5.24
N PRO A 34 13.99 -4.14 6.53
CA PRO A 34 15.37 -3.86 6.92
C PRO A 34 16.37 -4.93 6.45
N ASP A 35 15.92 -6.17 6.24
CA ASP A 35 16.79 -7.27 5.85
C ASP A 35 17.20 -7.18 4.37
N LYS A 36 16.38 -6.53 3.54
CA LYS A 36 16.65 -6.28 2.11
C LYS A 36 17.21 -4.89 1.84
N CYS A 37 16.99 -3.94 2.73
CA CYS A 37 17.36 -2.56 2.50
C CYS A 37 18.88 -2.35 2.62
N THR A 38 19.50 -1.77 1.60
CA THR A 38 20.93 -1.44 1.60
C THR A 38 21.22 -0.01 2.02
N GLY A 39 20.19 0.79 2.31
CA GLY A 39 20.36 2.22 2.63
C GLY A 39 20.76 3.09 1.43
N CYS A 40 20.50 2.65 0.19
CA CYS A 40 20.88 3.39 -1.03
C CYS A 40 20.14 4.71 -1.29
N GLU A 41 19.18 5.08 -0.43
CA GLU A 41 18.43 6.36 -0.46
C GLU A 41 17.63 6.69 -1.75
N PHE A 42 17.56 5.77 -2.71
CA PHE A 42 16.87 6.00 -4.00
C PHE A 42 15.39 6.41 -3.81
N CYS A 43 14.71 5.80 -2.84
CA CYS A 43 13.34 6.14 -2.47
C CYS A 43 13.21 7.51 -1.81
N ILE A 44 14.24 7.97 -1.09
CA ILE A 44 14.28 9.29 -0.44
C ILE A 44 14.39 10.37 -1.51
N GLN A 45 15.33 10.21 -2.45
CA GLN A 45 15.59 11.16 -3.54
C GLN A 45 14.39 11.34 -4.48
N ASN A 46 13.60 10.29 -4.68
CA ASN A 46 12.46 10.29 -5.60
C ASN A 46 11.10 10.48 -4.89
N CYS A 47 11.10 10.85 -3.61
CA CYS A 47 9.85 11.14 -2.91
C CYS A 47 9.33 12.53 -3.30
N PRO A 48 8.19 12.65 -4.00
CA PRO A 48 7.69 13.95 -4.50
C PRO A 48 7.27 14.91 -3.38
N VAL A 49 7.06 14.39 -2.17
CA VAL A 49 6.64 15.17 -0.99
C VAL A 49 7.70 15.20 0.12
N ALA A 50 8.89 14.66 -0.13
CA ALA A 50 10.04 14.65 0.78
C ALA A 50 9.68 14.25 2.23
N VAL A 51 9.08 13.06 2.40
CA VAL A 51 8.62 12.54 3.70
C VAL A 51 9.48 11.42 4.26
N MET A 52 10.63 11.14 3.64
CA MET A 52 11.51 10.03 4.03
C MET A 52 12.84 10.56 4.55
N GLN A 53 13.40 9.92 5.58
CA GLN A 53 14.72 10.24 6.14
C GLN A 53 15.44 8.95 6.50
N LEU A 54 16.75 8.87 6.24
CA LEU A 54 17.53 7.71 6.66
C LEU A 54 17.72 7.71 8.19
N ARG A 55 17.33 6.61 8.85
CA ARG A 55 17.55 6.36 10.29
C ARG A 55 17.98 4.92 10.48
N ASP A 56 19.05 4.68 11.23
CA ASP A 56 19.53 3.31 11.51
C ASP A 56 19.73 2.46 10.23
N ARG A 57 20.25 3.09 9.17
CA ARG A 57 20.47 2.51 7.83
C ARG A 57 19.21 2.17 7.02
N VAL A 58 18.01 2.46 7.54
CA VAL A 58 16.74 2.25 6.84
C VAL A 58 15.96 3.56 6.68
N PRO A 59 15.31 3.81 5.53
CA PRO A 59 14.45 4.97 5.37
C PRO A 59 13.21 4.91 6.28
N ALA A 60 13.09 5.86 7.19
CA ALA A 60 11.89 6.12 7.98
C ALA A 60 10.93 7.02 7.19
N ILE A 61 9.63 6.71 7.20
CA ILE A 61 8.59 7.42 6.44
C ILE A 61 7.65 8.16 7.39
N ASP A 62 7.43 9.45 7.16
CA ASP A 62 6.33 10.19 7.78
C ASP A 62 5.01 9.88 7.05
N TYR A 63 4.24 8.96 7.63
CA TYR A 63 2.95 8.51 7.08
C TYR A 63 1.85 9.56 7.14
N ASN A 64 1.98 10.61 7.95
CA ASN A 64 0.96 11.68 8.01
C ASN A 64 1.02 12.58 6.78
N ARG A 65 2.22 12.74 6.22
CA ARG A 65 2.46 13.54 5.00
C ARG A 65 2.56 12.70 3.73
N CYS A 66 2.64 11.38 3.86
CA CYS A 66 2.74 10.46 2.73
C CYS A 66 1.44 10.44 1.89
N ILE A 67 1.55 10.86 0.63
CA ILE A 67 0.43 10.83 -0.34
C ILE A 67 0.17 9.45 -0.96
N SER A 68 0.96 8.43 -0.57
CA SER A 68 0.82 7.06 -1.08
C SER A 68 0.93 6.93 -2.60
N CYS A 69 1.83 7.70 -3.22
CA CYS A 69 2.12 7.64 -4.67
C CYS A 69 2.85 6.35 -5.11
N LEU A 70 3.39 5.59 -4.15
CA LEU A 70 4.10 4.32 -4.35
C LEU A 70 5.42 4.40 -5.14
N CYS A 71 5.93 5.60 -5.45
CA CYS A 71 7.23 5.78 -6.11
C CYS A 71 8.38 5.06 -5.38
N CYS A 72 8.37 5.07 -4.04
CA CYS A 72 9.38 4.37 -3.23
C CYS A 72 9.38 2.85 -3.43
N GLN A 73 8.23 2.25 -3.75
CA GLN A 73 8.09 0.81 -4.00
C GLN A 73 8.54 0.46 -5.41
N GLU A 74 8.12 1.23 -6.40
CA GLU A 74 8.48 0.99 -7.81
C GLU A 74 9.98 1.22 -8.08
N LEU A 75 10.59 2.21 -7.42
CA LEU A 75 11.97 2.60 -7.68
C LEU A 75 12.99 1.87 -6.81
N CYS A 76 12.56 1.02 -5.87
CA CYS A 76 13.50 0.34 -4.98
C CYS A 76 14.26 -0.77 -5.74
N PRO A 77 15.57 -0.64 -5.96
CA PRO A 77 16.33 -1.65 -6.72
C PRO A 77 16.43 -3.00 -6.00
N GLN A 78 16.32 -2.98 -4.67
CA GLN A 78 16.36 -4.18 -3.83
C GLN A 78 14.97 -4.78 -3.58
N GLN A 79 13.91 -4.18 -4.13
CA GLN A 79 12.52 -4.55 -3.85
C GLN A 79 12.24 -4.65 -2.34
N ALA A 80 12.90 -3.79 -1.55
CA ALA A 80 12.84 -3.78 -0.09
C ALA A 80 11.61 -3.04 0.45
N VAL A 81 10.78 -2.43 -0.39
CA VAL A 81 9.59 -1.67 0.04
C VAL A 81 8.34 -2.50 -0.27
N GLU A 82 7.63 -2.91 0.77
CA GLU A 82 6.44 -3.74 0.68
C GLU A 82 5.17 -2.98 1.08
N LEU A 83 4.04 -3.30 0.48
CA LEU A 83 2.74 -2.74 0.87
C LEU A 83 2.12 -3.57 2.01
N LYS A 84 2.08 -3.00 3.21
CA LYS A 84 1.47 -3.65 4.38
C LYS A 84 0.13 -3.00 4.74
N GLN A 85 -0.78 -3.86 5.17
CA GLN A 85 -2.08 -3.46 5.67
C GLN A 85 -1.98 -3.29 7.19
N HIS A 86 -2.16 -2.07 7.67
CA HIS A 86 -2.07 -1.76 9.10
C HIS A 86 -3.43 -1.71 9.79
N HIS A 87 -4.52 -1.50 9.04
CA HIS A 87 -5.84 -1.44 9.64
C HIS A 87 -6.29 -2.84 10.09
N PRO A 88 -6.72 -3.05 11.35
CA PRO A 88 -7.08 -4.38 11.87
C PRO A 88 -8.21 -5.03 11.06
N ALA A 89 -9.27 -4.25 10.75
CA ALA A 89 -10.35 -4.74 9.90
C ALA A 89 -9.85 -5.10 8.48
N GLY A 90 -8.95 -4.29 7.91
CA GLY A 90 -8.36 -4.57 6.60
C GLY A 90 -7.49 -5.81 6.59
N ARG A 91 -6.70 -6.04 7.66
CA ARG A 91 -5.88 -7.24 7.86
C ARG A 91 -6.75 -8.50 7.94
N LEU A 92 -7.83 -8.44 8.72
CA LEU A 92 -8.78 -9.55 8.84
C LEU A 92 -9.41 -9.87 7.49
N LEU A 93 -9.87 -8.83 6.77
CA LEU A 93 -10.53 -8.98 5.48
C LEU A 93 -9.57 -9.58 4.44
N ALA A 94 -8.31 -9.13 4.41
CA ALA A 94 -7.25 -9.71 3.58
C ALA A 94 -6.95 -11.18 3.97
N ALA A 95 -6.89 -11.50 5.26
CA ALA A 95 -6.69 -12.87 5.74
C ALA A 95 -7.86 -13.79 5.34
N MET A 96 -9.10 -13.32 5.48
CA MET A 96 -10.30 -14.03 5.04
C MET A 96 -10.29 -14.26 3.52
N MET A 97 -9.91 -13.27 2.72
CA MET A 97 -9.77 -13.42 1.26
C MET A 97 -8.70 -14.46 0.91
N LYS A 98 -7.53 -14.43 1.57
CA LYS A 98 -6.46 -15.43 1.40
C LYS A 98 -6.94 -16.83 1.78
N TYR A 99 -7.66 -16.96 2.89
CA TYR A 99 -8.25 -18.23 3.33
C TYR A 99 -9.25 -18.78 2.31
N ARG A 100 -10.18 -17.95 1.82
CA ARG A 100 -11.15 -18.34 0.78
C ARG A 100 -10.45 -18.78 -0.51
N ARG A 101 -9.42 -18.06 -0.97
CA ARG A 101 -8.65 -18.41 -2.17
C ARG A 101 -7.90 -19.74 -2.01
N ARG A 102 -7.26 -19.98 -0.86
CA ARG A 102 -6.61 -21.27 -0.54
C ARG A 102 -7.61 -22.43 -0.53
N ARG A 103 -8.79 -22.23 0.06
CA ARG A 103 -9.86 -23.23 0.08
C ARG A 103 -10.40 -23.53 -1.32
N ARG A 104 -10.49 -22.53 -2.20
CA ARG A 104 -10.89 -22.71 -3.60
C ARG A 104 -9.83 -23.48 -4.41
N ASN A 105 -8.56 -23.13 -4.26
CA ASN A 105 -7.47 -23.83 -4.95
C ASN A 105 -7.31 -25.29 -4.49
N ARG A 106 -7.49 -25.57 -3.19
CA ARG A 106 -7.53 -26.95 -2.67
C ARG A 106 -8.67 -27.82 -3.21
N ARG A 107 -9.69 -27.23 -3.83
CA ARG A 107 -10.82 -27.96 -4.43
C ARG A 107 -10.56 -28.33 -5.90
N TYR A 108 -9.45 -27.88 -6.47
CA TYR A 108 -9.01 -28.10 -7.86
C TYR A 108 -7.61 -28.74 -7.95
N SER A 109 -7.05 -29.21 -6.83
CA SER A 109 -5.90 -30.11 -6.74
C SER A 109 -6.35 -31.44 -6.18
#